data_AF-A0A7J7F7N4-F1
#
_entry.id   AF-A0A7J7F7N4-F1
#
_cell.length_a   1.000
_cell.length_b   1.000
_cell.length_c   1.000
_cell.angle_alpha   90.00
_cell.angle_beta   90.00
_cell.angle_gamma   90.00
#
_symmetry.space_group_name_H-M   'P 1'
#
loop_
_entity.id
_entity.type
_entity.pdbx_description
1 polymer ?
#
loop_
_entity_poly.entity_id
_entity_poly.type
_entity_poly.pdbx_seq_one_letter_code
_entity_poly.pdbx_strand_id
1 'polypeptide(L)'
;MSSNVSGASLTFWFSSLPAAATFMEHWKRKQMRLNYRWDLTGFEEEETDKVKLTWRDRFPAYFTNLVSIVFMIAVTFAIVLGVIIYRISTAAALAMNSSPSVRSNIRVTVTATAVIINLVVIILLDEVYGCIARWLTKIEVPKTEKSFEERLIFKAFLLKFVNSYTPIFYVAFFKGRFVGRPGDYVYIFRSFRMEECAPGGCLMELCIQLSIIMLGKQLIQNNLFEIGIPKMKKFIRYLRLRHRSPADHDEYVKRKQRYEVDYTLEPFAGLTPEYMEMIIQFGFVTLFVASFPLAPLFALLNNIIEIRLDAKKFVTELRRPVAVRAKDIGIWYNILRGVGKLAVIINAFVISFTSDFIPRLVYLYMYSENGTMHGFVNHTLSSFNVSDFQNGTAPNDPLELGYEVQICRYKDYREPPWSEHKYDISKDFWAVLAARLAFVIVFQNLVMFMSDFVDWVIPDIPKDISQQIHKEKVLMVELFMREEQGKQQLLDTWMEKDRKKDEPCNNHNPKACPDSPEYPGGAL
;
A
#
# COMPACT_ATOMS: atom_id res chain seq x y z
N MET A 1 -23.22 18.02 6.56
CA MET A 1 -23.21 16.65 6.03
C MET A 1 -23.40 15.67 7.18
N SER A 2 -24.64 15.52 7.67
CA SER A 2 -25.04 14.41 8.51
C SER A 2 -25.05 13.17 7.62
N SER A 3 -24.11 12.26 7.83
CA SER A 3 -23.99 11.00 7.11
C SER A 3 -25.27 10.17 7.27
N ASN A 4 -26.21 10.37 6.34
CA ASN A 4 -27.14 9.33 5.93
C ASN A 4 -26.29 8.23 5.29
N VAL A 5 -25.73 7.36 6.13
CA VAL A 5 -25.29 6.02 5.71
C VAL A 5 -26.55 5.30 5.27
N SER A 6 -26.98 5.61 4.06
CA SER A 6 -28.14 5.04 3.38
C SER A 6 -27.76 3.63 2.90
N GLY A 7 -28.76 2.87 2.43
CA GLY A 7 -28.50 1.59 1.73
C GLY A 7 -27.45 1.71 0.61
N ALA A 8 -27.27 2.91 0.03
CA ALA A 8 -26.25 3.20 -0.97
C ALA A 8 -24.79 3.01 -0.46
N SER A 9 -24.52 3.31 0.81
CA SER A 9 -23.19 3.09 1.40
C SER A 9 -22.91 1.60 1.60
N LEU A 10 -23.92 0.82 2.02
CA LEU A 10 -23.81 -0.64 2.12
C LEU A 10 -23.57 -1.27 0.75
N THR A 11 -24.37 -0.91 -0.26
CA THR A 11 -24.19 -1.43 -1.63
C THR A 11 -22.81 -1.07 -2.17
N PHE A 12 -22.33 0.15 -1.87
CA PHE A 12 -20.98 0.55 -2.22
C PHE A 12 -19.94 -0.34 -1.55
N TRP A 13 -20.01 -0.57 -0.23
CA TRP A 13 -19.05 -1.44 0.48
C TRP A 13 -19.03 -2.87 -0.05
N PHE A 14 -20.20 -3.46 -0.30
CA PHE A 14 -20.33 -4.80 -0.87
C PHE A 14 -19.80 -4.90 -2.30
N SER A 15 -19.83 -3.80 -3.07
CA SER A 15 -19.26 -3.75 -4.42
C SER A 15 -17.76 -3.44 -4.43
N SER A 16 -17.28 -2.59 -3.52
CA SER A 16 -15.91 -2.06 -3.53
C SER A 16 -14.88 -3.04 -2.97
N LEU A 17 -15.27 -3.90 -2.02
CA LEU A 17 -14.34 -4.86 -1.40
C LEU A 17 -13.99 -6.02 -2.34
N PRO A 18 -14.95 -6.67 -3.03
CA PRO A 18 -14.62 -7.65 -4.07
C PRO A 18 -13.87 -7.02 -5.26
N ALA A 19 -13.97 -5.71 -5.47
CA ALA A 19 -13.24 -5.03 -6.55
C ALA A 19 -11.72 -5.23 -6.44
N ALA A 20 -11.16 -5.26 -5.22
CA ALA A 20 -9.76 -5.55 -5.00
C ALA A 20 -9.38 -6.97 -5.48
N ALA A 21 -10.20 -7.98 -5.19
CA ALA A 21 -10.00 -9.35 -5.69
C ALA A 21 -10.07 -9.38 -7.23
N THR A 22 -11.09 -8.75 -7.83
CA THR A 22 -11.20 -8.69 -9.31
C THR A 22 -10.00 -7.98 -9.96
N PHE A 23 -9.44 -6.96 -9.32
CA PHE A 23 -8.24 -6.28 -9.78
C PHE A 23 -7.02 -7.23 -9.77
N MET A 24 -6.84 -8.00 -8.70
CA MET A 24 -5.75 -8.97 -8.59
C MET A 24 -5.85 -10.08 -9.65
N GLU A 25 -7.05 -10.57 -9.92
CA GLU A 25 -7.30 -11.57 -10.97
C GLU A 25 -7.07 -11.01 -12.37
N HIS A 26 -7.53 -9.78 -12.62
CA HIS A 26 -7.25 -9.10 -13.89
C HIS A 26 -5.76 -8.86 -14.08
N TRP A 27 -5.04 -8.50 -13.01
CA TRP A 27 -3.59 -8.31 -13.04
C TRP A 27 -2.86 -9.59 -13.43
N LYS A 28 -3.16 -10.73 -12.78
CA LYS A 28 -2.57 -12.04 -13.10
C LYS A 28 -2.78 -12.41 -14.57
N ARG A 29 -4.00 -12.25 -15.08
CA ARG A 29 -4.32 -12.53 -16.49
C ARG A 29 -3.57 -11.63 -17.47
N LYS A 30 -3.45 -10.34 -17.15
CA LYS A 30 -2.70 -9.38 -17.97
C LYS A 30 -1.21 -9.68 -17.96
N GLN A 31 -0.66 -10.00 -16.80
CA GLN A 31 0.74 -10.41 -16.63
C GLN A 31 1.05 -11.66 -17.47
N MET A 32 0.20 -12.69 -17.43
CA MET A 32 0.38 -13.89 -18.25
C MET A 32 0.36 -13.60 -19.76
N ARG A 33 -0.51 -12.70 -20.20
CA ARG A 33 -0.55 -12.27 -21.61
C ARG A 33 0.72 -11.52 -22.02
N LEU A 34 1.26 -10.68 -21.14
CA LEU A 34 2.52 -9.97 -21.37
C LEU A 34 3.71 -10.95 -21.38
N ASN A 35 3.74 -11.91 -20.47
CA ASN A 35 4.77 -12.94 -20.43
C ASN A 35 4.81 -13.76 -21.71
N TYR A 36 3.65 -14.10 -22.27
CA TYR A 36 3.58 -14.75 -23.57
C TYR A 36 4.06 -13.84 -24.71
N ARG A 37 3.59 -12.58 -24.76
CA ARG A 37 3.97 -11.62 -25.82
C ARG A 37 5.44 -11.21 -25.83
N TRP A 38 6.11 -11.29 -24.68
CA TRP A 38 7.50 -10.90 -24.49
C TRP A 38 8.45 -12.11 -24.37
N ASP A 39 7.98 -13.32 -24.69
CA ASP A 39 8.76 -14.56 -24.64
C ASP A 39 9.44 -14.83 -23.29
N LEU A 40 8.74 -14.55 -22.19
CA LEU A 40 9.23 -14.72 -20.81
C LEU A 40 8.77 -16.03 -20.16
N THR A 41 8.01 -16.87 -20.87
CA THR A 41 7.38 -18.08 -20.32
C THR A 41 8.36 -19.20 -19.97
N GLY A 42 9.51 -19.27 -20.65
CA GLY A 42 10.59 -20.23 -20.38
C GLY A 42 11.81 -19.63 -19.67
N PHE A 43 11.71 -18.39 -19.18
CA PHE A 43 12.82 -17.73 -18.52
C PHE A 43 12.93 -18.19 -17.06
N GLU A 44 13.91 -19.06 -16.78
CA GLU A 44 14.38 -19.34 -15.44
C GLU A 44 15.58 -18.43 -15.14
N GLU A 45 15.49 -17.63 -14.08
CA GLU A 45 16.61 -16.81 -13.63
C GLU A 45 17.69 -17.76 -13.09
N GLU A 46 18.84 -17.86 -13.77
CA GLU A 46 20.01 -18.54 -13.24
C GLU A 46 20.47 -17.83 -11.97
N GLU A 47 20.26 -18.46 -10.81
CA GLU A 47 20.80 -17.99 -9.55
C GLU A 47 22.32 -18.19 -9.56
N THR A 48 23.08 -17.10 -9.59
CA THR A 48 24.52 -17.17 -9.34
C THR A 48 24.74 -17.58 -7.88
N ASP A 49 25.09 -18.85 -7.69
CA ASP A 49 25.34 -19.45 -6.38
C ASP A 49 26.53 -18.76 -5.69
N LYS A 50 26.24 -17.83 -4.76
CA LYS A 50 27.24 -17.39 -3.76
C LYS A 50 27.26 -18.35 -2.56
N VAL A 51 28.46 -18.51 -2.00
CA VAL A 51 28.88 -19.45 -0.95
C VAL A 51 27.83 -19.64 0.17
N LYS A 52 27.51 -20.90 0.50
CA LYS A 52 26.61 -21.28 1.61
C LYS A 52 27.23 -20.88 2.96
N LEU A 53 26.80 -19.76 3.55
CA LEU A 53 27.05 -19.48 4.98
C LEU A 53 26.15 -20.33 5.88
N THR A 54 26.73 -20.86 6.96
CA THR A 54 26.14 -21.77 7.94
C THR A 54 25.01 -21.15 8.77
N TRP A 55 24.02 -21.98 9.16
CA TRP A 55 22.84 -21.55 9.95
C TRP A 55 23.18 -20.97 11.34
N ARG A 56 24.28 -21.40 11.96
CA ARG A 56 24.71 -20.92 13.29
C ARG A 56 25.19 -19.47 13.30
N ASP A 57 25.74 -18.97 12.19
CA ASP A 57 26.22 -17.59 12.08
C ASP A 57 25.09 -16.60 11.74
N ARG A 58 23.98 -17.09 11.17
CA ARG A 58 22.84 -16.26 10.77
C ARG A 58 21.80 -16.06 11.87
N PHE A 59 21.75 -16.93 12.87
CA PHE A 59 20.77 -16.83 13.96
C PHE A 59 20.86 -15.49 14.72
N PRO A 60 22.07 -15.01 15.10
CA PRO A 60 22.21 -13.68 15.71
C PRO A 60 21.70 -12.56 14.79
N ALA A 61 21.97 -12.64 13.48
CA ALA A 61 21.52 -11.64 12.52
C ALA A 61 20.01 -11.62 12.32
N TYR A 62 19.33 -12.78 12.34
CA TYR A 62 17.86 -12.83 12.30
C TYR A 62 17.24 -12.31 13.60
N PHE A 63 17.86 -12.60 14.75
CA PHE A 63 17.39 -12.12 16.04
C PHE A 63 17.55 -10.60 16.18
N THR A 64 18.71 -10.03 15.85
CA THR A 64 18.92 -8.57 15.86
C THR A 64 17.97 -7.85 14.91
N ASN A 65 17.66 -8.47 13.77
CA ASN A 65 16.68 -7.98 12.82
C ASN A 65 15.25 -8.00 13.34
N LEU A 66 14.82 -9.08 13.96
CA LEU A 66 13.50 -9.14 14.60
C LEU A 66 13.38 -8.07 15.69
N VAL A 67 14.38 -7.98 16.57
CA VAL A 67 14.42 -6.99 17.65
C VAL A 67 14.44 -5.56 17.09
N SER A 68 15.22 -5.32 16.04
CA SER A 68 15.28 -4.01 15.39
C SER A 68 13.95 -3.63 14.76
N ILE A 69 13.29 -4.53 14.03
CA ILE A 69 11.97 -4.26 13.44
C ILE A 69 10.93 -3.97 14.54
N VAL A 70 10.89 -4.77 15.60
CA VAL A 70 9.96 -4.56 16.73
C VAL A 70 10.24 -3.22 17.42
N PHE A 71 11.51 -2.88 17.66
CA PHE A 71 11.91 -1.59 18.21
C PHE A 71 11.46 -0.43 17.32
N MET A 72 11.63 -0.54 16.01
CA MET A 72 11.22 0.51 15.07
C MET A 72 9.71 0.68 14.99
N ILE A 73 8.96 -0.42 15.09
CA ILE A 73 7.51 -0.37 15.26
C ILE A 73 7.17 0.36 16.58
N ALA A 74 7.83 0.04 17.70
CA ALA A 74 7.61 0.76 18.95
C ALA A 74 7.92 2.26 18.85
N VAL A 75 8.95 2.65 18.09
CA VAL A 75 9.28 4.06 17.79
C VAL A 75 8.14 4.75 17.04
N THR A 76 7.53 4.11 16.04
CA THR A 76 6.36 4.71 15.35
C THR A 76 5.23 4.99 16.33
N PHE A 77 4.90 4.06 17.22
CA PHE A 77 3.86 4.25 18.22
C PHE A 77 4.21 5.38 19.19
N ALA A 78 5.48 5.48 19.62
CA ALA A 78 5.94 6.57 20.47
C ALA A 78 5.82 7.94 19.78
N ILE A 79 6.13 8.03 18.48
CA ILE A 79 5.98 9.27 17.70
C ILE A 79 4.52 9.67 17.57
N VAL A 80 3.63 8.71 17.28
CA VAL A 80 2.17 9.00 17.24
C VAL A 80 1.66 9.47 18.59
N LEU A 81 2.08 8.84 19.69
CA LEU A 81 1.80 9.32 21.04
C LEU A 81 2.35 10.74 21.27
N GLY A 82 3.54 11.05 20.76
CA GLY A 82 4.12 12.40 20.80
C GLY A 82 3.27 13.44 20.06
N VAL A 83 2.78 13.13 18.85
CA VAL A 83 1.87 14.01 18.08
C VAL A 83 0.54 14.20 18.82
N ILE A 84 0.02 13.16 19.47
CA ILE A 84 -1.19 13.23 20.29
C ILE A 84 -0.96 14.18 21.48
N ILE A 85 0.14 14.02 22.21
CA ILE A 85 0.49 14.90 23.33
C ILE A 85 0.61 16.35 22.85
N TYR A 86 1.27 16.59 21.70
CA TYR A 86 1.34 17.91 21.08
C TYR A 86 -0.04 18.51 20.80
N ARG A 87 -0.97 17.70 20.27
CA ARG A 87 -2.34 18.14 19.98
C ARG A 87 -3.09 18.52 21.24
N ILE A 88 -2.96 17.71 22.30
CA ILE A 88 -3.58 17.99 23.61
C ILE A 88 -2.99 19.26 24.22
N SER A 89 -1.66 19.42 24.21
CA SER A 89 -1.00 20.60 24.78
C SER A 89 -1.33 21.88 24.02
N THR A 90 -1.40 21.83 22.70
CA THR A 90 -1.78 23.00 21.88
C THR A 90 -3.25 23.35 22.04
N ALA A 91 -4.15 22.36 22.13
CA ALA A 91 -5.55 22.61 22.44
C ALA A 91 -5.72 23.32 23.79
N ALA A 92 -5.00 22.89 24.82
CA ALA A 92 -5.00 23.53 26.13
C ALA A 92 -4.43 24.96 26.07
N ALA A 93 -3.29 25.15 25.41
CA ALA A 93 -2.67 26.47 25.27
C ALA A 93 -3.54 27.48 24.51
N LEU A 94 -4.19 27.05 23.42
CA LEU A 94 -5.10 27.91 22.66
C LEU A 94 -6.40 28.21 23.42
N ALA A 95 -6.86 27.32 24.30
CA ALA A 95 -8.01 27.58 25.17
C ALA A 95 -7.74 28.68 26.21
N MET A 96 -6.47 28.81 26.63
CA MET A 96 -6.01 29.86 27.55
C MET A 96 -5.70 31.20 26.85
N ASN A 97 -5.78 31.27 25.52
CA ASN A 97 -5.46 32.48 24.77
C ASN A 97 -6.56 33.55 24.97
N SER A 98 -6.13 34.80 25.18
CA SER A 98 -7.01 35.95 25.45
C SER A 98 -7.83 36.43 24.24
N SER A 99 -7.44 36.04 23.02
CA SER A 99 -8.12 36.47 21.79
C SER A 99 -9.37 35.62 21.47
N PRO A 100 -10.58 36.22 21.43
CA PRO A 100 -11.84 35.47 21.23
C PRO A 100 -11.95 34.81 19.84
N SER A 101 -11.34 35.40 18.81
CA SER A 101 -11.30 34.83 17.45
C SER A 101 -10.46 33.55 17.36
N VAL A 102 -9.45 33.41 18.23
CA VAL A 102 -8.64 32.19 18.33
C VAL A 102 -9.41 31.15 19.14
N ARG A 103 -10.12 31.56 20.20
CA ARG A 103 -10.99 30.69 21.01
C ARG A 103 -12.13 30.04 20.23
N SER A 104 -12.75 30.76 19.28
CA SER A 104 -13.84 30.19 18.46
C SER A 104 -13.36 29.17 17.42
N ASN A 105 -12.12 29.30 16.94
CA ASN A 105 -11.56 28.46 15.87
C ASN A 105 -10.54 27.41 16.36
N ILE A 106 -10.35 27.24 17.68
CA ILE A 106 -9.34 26.32 18.26
C ILE A 106 -9.37 24.96 17.59
N ARG A 107 -10.55 24.37 17.44
CA ARG A 107 -10.70 23.00 16.93
C ARG A 107 -10.18 22.85 15.50
N VAL A 108 -10.48 23.80 14.63
CA VAL A 108 -10.06 23.76 13.22
C VAL A 108 -8.55 23.99 13.15
N THR A 109 -8.05 25.01 13.84
CA THR A 109 -6.62 25.35 13.85
C THR A 109 -5.77 24.20 14.39
N VAL A 110 -6.12 23.65 15.56
CA VAL A 110 -5.39 22.54 16.18
C VAL A 110 -5.44 21.27 15.32
N THR A 111 -6.59 20.98 14.70
CA THR A 111 -6.71 19.80 13.84
C THR A 111 -5.89 19.97 12.56
N ALA A 112 -5.94 21.14 11.92
CA ALA A 112 -5.17 21.41 10.71
C ALA A 112 -3.65 21.41 10.98
N THR A 113 -3.17 22.10 12.03
CA THR A 113 -1.75 22.12 12.38
C THR A 113 -1.23 20.75 12.78
N ALA A 114 -2.01 19.97 13.55
CA ALA A 114 -1.63 18.61 13.92
C ALA A 114 -1.50 17.69 12.70
N VAL A 115 -2.41 17.77 11.73
CA VAL A 115 -2.33 16.96 10.51
C VAL A 115 -1.13 17.35 9.66
N ILE A 116 -0.82 18.65 9.53
CA ILE A 116 0.36 19.13 8.79
C ILE A 116 1.66 18.67 9.46
N ILE A 117 1.78 18.82 10.79
CA ILE A 117 2.96 18.37 11.53
C ILE A 117 3.13 16.86 11.39
N ASN A 118 2.03 16.10 11.53
CA ASN A 118 2.05 14.66 11.33
C ASN A 118 2.52 14.29 9.91
N LEU A 119 2.08 15.00 8.87
CA LEU A 119 2.54 14.79 7.49
C LEU A 119 4.06 15.04 7.36
N VAL A 120 4.58 16.12 7.93
CA VAL A 120 6.03 16.44 7.91
C VAL A 120 6.83 15.35 8.63
N VAL A 121 6.35 14.89 9.79
CA VAL A 121 6.98 13.80 10.54
C VAL A 121 7.00 12.50 9.74
N ILE A 122 5.88 12.14 9.09
CA ILE A 122 5.82 10.95 8.22
C ILE A 122 6.87 11.03 7.11
N ILE A 123 6.99 12.17 6.43
CA ILE A 123 7.96 12.36 5.34
C ILE A 123 9.40 12.20 5.84
N LEU A 124 9.75 12.81 6.98
CA LEU A 124 11.10 12.72 7.54
C LEU A 124 11.44 11.28 7.97
N LEU A 125 10.48 10.61 8.60
CA LEU A 125 10.68 9.27 9.12
C LEU A 125 10.75 8.20 8.02
N ASP A 126 10.01 8.39 6.91
CA ASP A 126 10.06 7.49 5.75
C ASP A 126 11.48 7.37 5.15
N GLU A 127 12.25 8.47 5.14
CA GLU A 127 13.65 8.49 4.69
C GLU A 127 14.59 7.77 5.67
N VAL A 128 14.41 8.02 6.98
CA VAL A 128 15.16 7.34 8.04
C VAL A 128 14.91 5.83 7.98
N TYR A 129 13.67 5.41 7.77
CA TYR A 129 13.28 4.00 7.67
C TYR A 129 13.85 3.33 6.42
N GLY A 130 13.90 4.05 5.29
CA GLY A 130 14.59 3.56 4.09
C GLY A 130 16.08 3.33 4.33
N CYS A 131 16.75 4.21 5.08
CA CYS A 131 18.16 4.06 5.43
C CYS A 131 18.40 2.85 6.35
N ILE A 132 17.58 2.73 7.39
CA ILE A 132 17.68 1.64 8.37
C ILE A 132 17.37 0.29 7.71
N ALA A 133 16.36 0.21 6.85
CA ALA A 133 16.04 -1.03 6.14
C ALA A 133 17.21 -1.51 5.27
N ARG A 134 17.90 -0.59 4.58
CA ARG A 134 19.12 -0.90 3.81
C ARG A 134 20.26 -1.38 4.70
N TRP A 135 20.49 -0.70 5.83
CA TRP A 135 21.52 -1.09 6.79
C TRP A 135 21.25 -2.48 7.39
N LEU A 136 20.00 -2.74 7.79
CA LEU A 136 19.57 -3.99 8.38
C LEU A 136 19.71 -5.16 7.40
N THR A 137 19.31 -4.95 6.14
CA THR A 137 19.43 -5.98 5.10
C THR A 137 20.89 -6.26 4.74
N LYS A 138 21.78 -5.26 4.85
CA LYS A 138 23.22 -5.46 4.66
C LYS A 138 23.85 -6.34 5.76
N ILE A 139 23.34 -6.25 6.99
CA ILE A 139 23.78 -7.10 8.11
C ILE A 139 23.33 -8.56 7.93
N GLU A 140 22.20 -8.80 7.29
CA GLU A 140 21.71 -10.17 7.07
C GLU A 140 22.53 -11.01 6.09
N VAL A 141 23.39 -10.36 5.29
CA VAL A 141 24.23 -10.98 4.25
C VAL A 141 23.45 -12.04 3.45
N PRO A 142 22.42 -11.63 2.68
CA PRO A 142 21.63 -12.55 1.86
C PRO A 142 22.47 -13.20 0.75
N LYS A 143 22.04 -14.39 0.32
CA LYS A 143 22.78 -15.24 -0.63
C LYS A 143 22.81 -14.66 -2.05
N THR A 144 21.68 -14.12 -2.52
CA THR A 144 21.50 -13.62 -3.89
C THR A 144 21.06 -12.14 -3.87
N GLU A 145 21.32 -11.41 -4.95
CA GLU A 145 20.84 -10.03 -5.09
C GLU A 145 19.31 -9.96 -5.09
N LYS A 146 18.64 -10.93 -5.72
CA LYS A 146 17.19 -11.09 -5.64
C LYS A 146 16.70 -11.24 -4.20
N SER A 147 17.33 -12.14 -3.42
CA SER A 147 16.97 -12.29 -2.01
C SER A 147 17.29 -11.03 -1.19
N PHE A 148 18.31 -10.24 -1.57
CA PHE A 148 18.58 -8.95 -0.94
C PHE A 148 17.43 -7.98 -1.21
N GLU A 149 17.02 -7.84 -2.47
CA GLU A 149 15.93 -6.95 -2.88
C GLU A 149 14.60 -7.34 -2.24
N GLU A 150 14.20 -8.61 -2.28
CA GLU A 150 12.94 -9.07 -1.70
C GLU A 150 12.85 -8.81 -0.18
N ARG A 151 13.94 -9.06 0.55
CA ARG A 151 14.01 -8.80 1.99
C ARG A 151 14.01 -7.30 2.30
N LEU A 152 14.73 -6.51 1.51
CA LEU A 152 14.76 -5.06 1.64
C LEU A 152 13.36 -4.47 1.40
N ILE A 153 12.69 -4.90 0.33
CA ILE A 153 11.33 -4.48 -0.02
C ILE A 153 10.37 -4.81 1.11
N PHE A 154 10.38 -6.05 1.62
CA PHE A 154 9.48 -6.46 2.69
C PHE A 154 9.67 -5.62 3.96
N LYS A 155 10.91 -5.38 4.39
CA LYS A 155 11.23 -4.59 5.59
C LYS A 155 10.87 -3.12 5.42
N ALA A 156 11.27 -2.53 4.30
CA ALA A 156 10.96 -1.14 4.01
C ALA A 156 9.45 -0.93 3.93
N PHE A 157 8.72 -1.84 3.27
CA PHE A 157 7.27 -1.82 3.22
C PHE A 157 6.65 -1.88 4.62
N LEU A 158 7.06 -2.82 5.48
CA LEU A 158 6.48 -2.98 6.81
C LEU A 158 6.66 -1.71 7.67
N LEU A 159 7.87 -1.13 7.66
CA LEU A 159 8.16 0.10 8.39
C LEU A 159 7.38 1.31 7.87
N LYS A 160 7.34 1.49 6.55
CA LYS A 160 6.59 2.60 5.94
C LYS A 160 5.08 2.43 6.09
N PHE A 161 4.58 1.19 6.02
CA PHE A 161 3.18 0.86 6.26
C PHE A 161 2.78 1.26 7.69
N VAL A 162 3.51 0.80 8.70
CA VAL A 162 3.22 1.16 10.10
C VAL A 162 3.31 2.68 10.29
N ASN A 163 4.35 3.34 9.79
CA ASN A 163 4.47 4.81 9.89
C ASN A 163 3.27 5.54 9.30
N SER A 164 2.91 5.19 8.07
CA SER A 164 1.89 5.92 7.31
C SER A 164 0.46 5.64 7.80
N TYR A 165 0.19 4.44 8.33
CA TYR A 165 -1.16 4.04 8.73
C TYR A 165 -1.45 4.19 10.23
N THR A 166 -0.44 4.18 11.11
CA THR A 166 -0.66 4.27 12.56
C THR A 166 -1.47 5.51 12.98
N PRO A 167 -1.19 6.73 12.48
CA PRO A 167 -2.01 7.90 12.82
C PRO A 167 -3.47 7.77 12.37
N ILE A 168 -3.72 7.05 11.27
CA ILE A 168 -5.06 6.83 10.72
C ILE A 168 -5.79 5.77 11.56
N PHE A 169 -5.12 4.67 11.91
CA PHE A 169 -5.64 3.65 12.80
C PHE A 169 -5.99 4.19 14.18
N TYR A 170 -5.17 5.10 14.72
CA TYR A 170 -5.46 5.78 15.98
C TYR A 170 -6.78 6.56 15.92
N VAL A 171 -6.95 7.41 14.90
CA VAL A 171 -8.17 8.22 14.76
C VAL A 171 -9.40 7.36 14.46
N ALA A 172 -9.25 6.27 13.72
CA ALA A 172 -10.35 5.38 13.39
C ALA A 172 -10.84 4.55 14.59
N PHE A 173 -9.92 3.98 15.39
CA PHE A 173 -10.26 2.95 16.38
C PHE A 173 -10.08 3.37 17.84
N PHE A 174 -9.06 4.16 18.17
CA PHE A 174 -8.68 4.44 19.55
C PHE A 174 -9.22 5.79 20.04
N LYS A 175 -9.34 6.76 19.15
CA LYS A 175 -9.79 8.11 19.50
C LYS A 175 -11.24 8.11 20.02
N GLY A 176 -11.46 8.77 21.16
CA GLY A 176 -12.78 8.93 21.77
C GLY A 176 -13.38 7.66 22.41
N ARG A 177 -12.65 6.54 22.49
CA ARG A 177 -13.14 5.28 23.10
C ARG A 177 -12.80 5.13 24.57
N PHE A 178 -11.63 5.61 24.97
CA PHE A 178 -11.06 5.40 26.30
C PHE A 178 -11.07 6.69 27.14
N VAL A 179 -12.09 7.54 26.97
CA VAL A 179 -12.16 8.86 27.64
C VAL A 179 -12.69 8.74 29.09
N GLY A 180 -13.49 7.71 29.37
CA GLY A 180 -14.19 7.56 30.65
C GLY A 180 -15.54 8.26 30.60
N ARG A 181 -15.96 8.86 31.73
CA ARG A 181 -17.22 9.60 31.86
C ARG A 181 -16.98 11.00 32.42
N PRO A 182 -17.89 11.95 32.20
CA PRO A 182 -17.90 13.19 32.98
C PRO A 182 -17.87 12.88 34.48
N GLY A 183 -16.96 13.53 35.21
CA GLY A 183 -16.72 13.27 36.63
C GLY A 183 -15.67 12.20 36.95
N ASP A 184 -15.24 11.38 35.98
CA ASP A 184 -14.09 10.47 36.15
C ASP A 184 -13.44 10.20 34.79
N TYR A 185 -12.56 11.11 34.38
CA TYR A 185 -11.85 11.05 33.11
C TYR A 185 -10.56 10.24 33.23
N VAL A 186 -10.21 9.52 32.16
CA VAL A 186 -8.93 8.84 32.08
C VAL A 186 -7.84 9.87 31.71
N TYR A 187 -6.91 10.10 32.64
CA TYR A 187 -5.78 11.00 32.44
C TYR A 187 -4.53 10.21 32.02
N ILE A 188 -3.95 10.58 30.87
CA ILE A 188 -2.64 10.11 30.45
C ILE A 188 -1.56 10.87 31.22
N PHE A 189 -0.58 10.13 31.76
CA PHE A 189 0.50 10.67 32.60
C PHE A 189 0.01 11.60 33.73
N ARG A 190 -1.19 11.33 34.27
CA ARG A 190 -1.87 12.07 35.36
C ARG A 190 -2.20 13.55 35.10
N SER A 191 -1.80 14.13 33.96
CA SER A 191 -1.99 15.57 33.69
C SER A 191 -2.81 15.88 32.43
N PHE A 192 -2.92 14.94 31.49
CA PHE A 192 -3.54 15.20 30.18
C PHE A 192 -4.83 14.39 29.99
N ARG A 193 -5.95 15.07 29.75
CA ARG A 193 -7.24 14.44 29.43
C ARG A 193 -7.19 13.79 28.05
N MET A 194 -7.70 12.57 27.93
CA MET A 194 -7.84 11.87 26.66
C MET A 194 -8.72 12.63 25.66
N GLU A 195 -8.39 12.53 24.37
CA GLU A 195 -9.10 13.26 23.31
C GLU A 195 -10.51 12.74 23.05
N GLU A 196 -11.43 13.69 22.85
CA GLU A 196 -12.81 13.44 22.44
C GLU A 196 -13.01 13.62 20.94
N CYS A 197 -13.98 12.89 20.38
CA CYS A 197 -14.45 13.11 19.02
C CYS A 197 -15.32 14.37 18.95
N ALA A 198 -15.38 14.99 17.77
CA ALA A 198 -16.37 16.03 17.51
C ALA A 198 -17.82 15.47 17.59
N PRO A 199 -18.84 16.32 17.83
CA PRO A 199 -20.25 15.89 17.87
C PRO A 199 -20.72 15.18 16.58
N GLY A 200 -20.13 15.52 15.44
CA GLY A 200 -20.36 14.86 14.15
C GLY A 200 -19.62 13.52 13.95
N GLY A 201 -18.92 13.02 14.98
CA GLY A 201 -18.12 11.80 14.95
C GLY A 201 -16.67 12.01 14.50
N CYS A 202 -15.84 10.99 14.73
CA CYS A 202 -14.43 10.97 14.31
C CYS A 202 -14.24 10.64 12.81
N LEU A 203 -15.28 10.21 12.10
CA LEU A 203 -15.22 9.84 10.68
C LEU A 203 -14.86 11.03 9.79
N MET A 204 -15.38 12.23 10.09
CA MET A 204 -15.04 13.43 9.32
C MET A 204 -13.57 13.83 9.49
N GLU A 205 -13.02 13.72 10.70
CA GLU A 205 -11.61 13.98 10.95
C GLU A 205 -10.73 12.95 10.22
N LEU A 206 -11.13 11.68 10.22
CA LEU A 206 -10.47 10.62 9.47
C LEU A 206 -10.42 10.91 7.97
N CYS A 207 -11.55 11.34 7.38
CA CYS A 207 -11.64 11.70 5.97
C CYS A 207 -10.72 12.88 5.62
N ILE A 208 -10.69 13.91 6.46
CA ILE A 208 -9.82 15.08 6.26
C ILE A 208 -8.35 14.66 6.33
N GLN A 209 -7.99 13.87 7.35
CA GLN A 209 -6.63 13.37 7.53
C GLN A 209 -6.19 12.50 6.34
N LEU A 210 -7.03 11.58 5.89
CA LEU A 210 -6.72 10.72 4.74
C LEU A 210 -6.61 11.53 3.44
N SER A 211 -7.48 12.53 3.25
CA SER A 211 -7.40 13.42 2.09
C SER A 211 -6.11 14.24 2.08
N ILE A 212 -5.71 14.80 3.23
CA ILE A 212 -4.47 15.59 3.34
C ILE A 212 -3.23 14.70 3.21
N ILE A 213 -3.23 13.48 3.75
CA ILE A 213 -2.10 12.57 3.60
C ILE A 213 -1.99 12.10 2.14
N MET A 214 -3.08 11.66 1.52
CA MET A 214 -3.06 11.15 0.14
C MET A 214 -2.77 12.26 -0.89
N LEU A 215 -3.41 13.44 -0.77
CA LEU A 215 -3.14 14.56 -1.68
C LEU A 215 -1.83 15.25 -1.34
N GLY A 216 -1.52 15.44 -0.06
CA GLY A 216 -0.33 16.16 0.39
C GLY A 216 0.94 15.38 0.12
N LYS A 217 0.97 14.07 0.42
CA LYS A 217 2.12 13.23 0.09
C LYS A 217 2.39 13.21 -1.41
N GLN A 218 1.35 13.01 -2.24
CA GLN A 218 1.49 13.03 -3.70
C GLN A 218 1.91 14.40 -4.24
N LEU A 219 1.27 15.48 -3.81
CA LEU A 219 1.56 16.82 -4.31
C LEU A 219 2.99 17.25 -3.94
N ILE A 220 3.41 16.96 -2.71
CA ILE A 220 4.75 17.32 -2.21
C ILE A 220 5.80 16.43 -2.85
N GLN A 221 5.61 15.11 -2.92
CA GLN A 221 6.61 14.22 -3.52
C GLN A 221 6.73 14.42 -5.04
N ASN A 222 5.62 14.43 -5.79
CA ASN A 222 5.66 14.60 -7.24
C ASN A 222 6.18 15.97 -7.68
N ASN A 223 5.60 17.05 -7.16
CA ASN A 223 5.98 18.38 -7.67
C ASN A 223 7.32 18.87 -7.09
N LEU A 224 7.61 18.56 -5.81
CA LEU A 224 8.77 19.13 -5.12
C LEU A 224 9.99 18.24 -5.21
N PHE A 225 9.87 16.93 -4.99
CA PHE A 225 11.02 16.04 -4.98
C PHE A 225 11.33 15.50 -6.36
N GLU A 226 10.32 15.04 -7.11
CA GLU A 226 10.54 14.42 -8.41
C GLU A 226 10.93 15.43 -9.49
N ILE A 227 10.18 16.54 -9.64
CA ILE A 227 10.54 17.61 -10.59
C ILE A 227 11.59 18.56 -10.01
N GLY A 228 11.50 18.84 -8.70
CA GLY A 228 12.28 19.89 -8.06
C GLY A 228 13.73 19.50 -7.76
N ILE A 229 14.01 18.29 -7.26
CA ILE A 229 15.40 17.88 -6.93
C ILE A 229 16.28 17.84 -8.19
N PRO A 230 15.90 17.19 -9.30
CA PRO A 230 16.74 17.11 -10.49
C PRO A 230 17.01 18.50 -11.09
N LYS A 231 15.99 19.36 -11.16
CA LYS A 231 16.17 20.74 -11.64
C LYS A 231 17.03 21.58 -10.70
N MET A 232 16.87 21.43 -9.39
CA MET A 232 17.66 22.17 -8.41
C MET A 232 19.13 21.72 -8.45
N LYS A 233 19.40 20.41 -8.54
CA LYS A 233 20.77 19.89 -8.74
C LYS A 233 21.39 20.40 -10.04
N LYS A 234 20.63 20.40 -11.14
CA LYS A 234 21.06 20.96 -12.43
C LYS A 234 21.36 22.45 -12.34
N PHE A 235 20.52 23.21 -11.64
CA PHE A 235 20.70 24.65 -11.41
C PHE A 235 21.91 24.95 -10.53
N ILE A 236 22.12 24.21 -9.43
CA ILE A 236 23.31 24.32 -8.57
C ILE A 236 24.58 24.01 -9.38
N ARG A 237 24.55 22.96 -10.22
CA ARG A 237 25.69 22.60 -11.07
C ARG A 237 25.95 23.68 -12.13
N TYR A 238 24.90 24.25 -12.73
CA TYR A 238 25.01 25.37 -13.65
C TYR A 238 25.65 26.59 -12.98
N LEU A 239 25.19 26.97 -11.77
CA LEU A 239 25.78 28.07 -11.01
C LEU A 239 27.27 27.81 -10.70
N ARG A 240 27.61 26.60 -10.27
CA ARG A 240 29.00 26.22 -9.91
C ARG A 240 29.93 26.24 -11.13
N LEU A 241 29.43 25.89 -12.32
CA LEU A 241 30.18 25.92 -13.58
C LEU A 241 30.32 27.36 -14.12
N ARG A 242 29.24 28.15 -14.10
CA ARG A 242 29.23 29.55 -14.52
C ARG A 242 30.18 30.42 -13.70
N HIS A 243 30.35 30.11 -12.41
CA HIS A 243 31.27 30.84 -11.54
C HIS A 243 32.75 30.56 -11.86
N ARG A 244 33.06 29.45 -12.56
CA ARG A 244 34.46 29.02 -12.81
C ARG A 244 35.05 29.57 -14.10
N SER A 245 34.26 29.80 -15.15
CA SER A 245 34.69 30.48 -16.40
C SER A 245 33.50 30.81 -17.31
N PRO A 246 33.16 32.09 -17.54
CA PRO A 246 32.01 32.48 -18.38
C PRO A 246 32.28 32.43 -19.90
N ALA A 247 33.54 32.58 -20.34
CA ALA A 247 33.88 32.70 -21.77
C ALA A 247 33.98 31.36 -22.53
N ASP A 248 34.45 30.29 -21.88
CA ASP A 248 34.56 28.94 -22.49
C ASP A 248 33.24 28.17 -22.52
N HIS A 249 32.20 28.64 -21.81
CA HIS A 249 30.99 27.85 -21.59
C HIS A 249 30.15 27.64 -22.86
N ASP A 250 30.02 28.67 -23.70
CA ASP A 250 29.16 28.61 -24.90
C ASP A 250 29.75 27.76 -26.03
N GLU A 251 31.08 27.73 -26.17
CA GLU A 251 31.76 26.87 -27.15
C GLU A 251 31.80 25.41 -26.66
N TYR A 252 32.03 25.20 -25.35
CA TYR A 252 32.05 23.88 -24.73
C TYR A 252 30.68 23.19 -24.75
N VAL A 253 29.58 23.94 -24.61
CA VAL A 253 28.21 23.38 -24.70
C VAL A 253 27.87 22.93 -26.12
N LYS A 254 28.35 23.62 -27.15
CA LYS A 254 28.13 23.24 -28.55
C LYS A 254 28.93 21.99 -28.98
N ARG A 255 30.05 21.70 -28.31
CA ARG A 255 30.95 20.55 -28.60
C ARG A 255 30.76 19.34 -27.67
N LYS A 256 29.75 19.32 -26.80
CA LYS A 256 29.57 18.19 -25.87
C LYS A 256 29.32 16.88 -26.60
N GLN A 257 30.12 15.87 -26.28
CA GLN A 257 29.87 14.51 -26.75
C GLN A 257 28.63 13.92 -26.07
N ARG A 258 27.93 13.01 -26.75
CA ARG A 258 26.69 12.40 -26.24
C ARG A 258 26.88 11.74 -24.85
N TYR A 259 27.98 11.05 -24.62
CA TYR A 259 28.24 10.41 -23.31
C TYR A 259 28.40 11.42 -22.17
N GLU A 260 28.86 12.65 -22.43
CA GLU A 260 29.01 13.69 -21.41
C GLU A 260 27.66 14.28 -21.00
N VAL A 261 26.74 14.34 -21.96
CA VAL A 261 25.35 14.72 -21.70
C VAL A 261 24.69 13.66 -20.83
N ASP A 262 24.83 12.37 -21.17
CA ASP A 262 24.25 11.27 -20.41
C ASP A 262 24.88 11.15 -19.01
N TYR A 263 26.19 11.36 -18.87
CA TYR A 263 26.85 11.39 -17.56
C TYR A 263 26.41 12.57 -16.68
N THR A 264 25.79 13.59 -17.25
CA THR A 264 25.24 14.70 -16.47
C THR A 264 23.91 14.34 -15.79
N LEU A 265 23.18 13.36 -16.31
CA LEU A 265 21.90 12.87 -15.78
C LEU A 265 22.11 12.06 -14.48
N GLU A 266 21.04 11.90 -13.70
CA GLU A 266 21.07 11.12 -12.47
C GLU A 266 21.07 9.61 -12.77
N PRO A 267 21.77 8.79 -11.97
CA PRO A 267 21.75 7.33 -12.13
C PRO A 267 20.37 6.76 -11.75
N PHE A 268 19.97 5.69 -12.43
CA PHE A 268 18.76 4.95 -12.11
C PHE A 268 18.92 4.19 -10.77
N ALA A 269 18.00 4.41 -9.83
CA ALA A 269 18.08 3.88 -8.45
C ALA A 269 17.17 2.65 -8.21
N GLY A 270 16.71 1.99 -9.27
CA GLY A 270 15.74 0.88 -9.21
C GLY A 270 14.29 1.35 -9.30
N LEU A 271 13.36 0.40 -9.29
CA LEU A 271 11.89 0.64 -9.32
C LEU A 271 11.21 0.51 -7.95
N THR A 272 11.98 0.17 -6.90
CA THR A 272 11.40 -0.16 -5.60
C THR A 272 10.74 1.02 -4.90
N PRO A 273 11.26 2.27 -4.96
CA PRO A 273 10.56 3.43 -4.42
C PRO A 273 9.23 3.71 -5.13
N GLU A 274 9.19 3.59 -6.46
CA GLU A 274 8.01 3.83 -7.30
C GLU A 274 6.90 2.82 -7.00
N TYR A 275 7.23 1.52 -6.95
CA TYR A 275 6.26 0.49 -6.55
C TYR A 275 5.76 0.68 -5.11
N MET A 276 6.65 1.08 -4.20
CA MET A 276 6.30 1.29 -2.80
C MET A 276 5.26 2.40 -2.64
N GLU A 277 5.40 3.49 -3.39
CA GLU A 277 4.41 4.57 -3.40
C GLU A 277 3.04 4.09 -3.88
N MET A 278 3.00 3.40 -5.02
CA MET A 278 1.76 2.89 -5.61
C MET A 278 1.05 1.87 -4.70
N ILE A 279 1.80 1.03 -3.98
CA ILE A 279 1.22 0.02 -3.08
C ILE A 279 0.71 0.65 -1.78
N ILE A 280 1.40 1.67 -1.26
CA ILE A 280 0.87 2.45 -0.14
C ILE A 280 -0.41 3.18 -0.57
N GLN A 281 -0.47 3.74 -1.78
CA GLN A 281 -1.70 4.34 -2.31
C GLN A 281 -2.83 3.31 -2.46
N PHE A 282 -2.54 2.10 -2.96
CA PHE A 282 -3.51 1.00 -3.01
C PHE A 282 -4.07 0.66 -1.62
N GLY A 283 -3.23 0.66 -0.59
CA GLY A 283 -3.69 0.46 0.79
C GLY A 283 -4.60 1.58 1.29
N PHE A 284 -4.34 2.86 0.97
CA PHE A 284 -5.24 3.96 1.34
C PHE A 284 -6.61 3.81 0.71
N VAL A 285 -6.64 3.39 -0.56
CA VAL A 285 -7.88 3.16 -1.30
C VAL A 285 -8.64 1.97 -0.74
N THR A 286 -7.97 0.85 -0.43
CA THR A 286 -8.65 -0.39 -0.04
C THR A 286 -8.97 -0.48 1.44
N LEU A 287 -8.06 -0.11 2.35
CA LEU A 287 -8.24 -0.27 3.80
C LEU A 287 -9.29 0.69 4.40
N PHE A 288 -9.50 1.86 3.79
CA PHE A 288 -10.36 2.92 4.34
C PHE A 288 -11.49 3.37 3.39
N VAL A 289 -11.77 2.58 2.36
CA VAL A 289 -12.85 2.87 1.38
C VAL A 289 -14.20 3.05 2.05
N ALA A 290 -14.46 2.33 3.14
CA ALA A 290 -15.73 2.41 3.85
C ALA A 290 -15.94 3.76 4.54
N SER A 291 -14.87 4.44 4.94
CA SER A 291 -14.92 5.78 5.52
C SER A 291 -14.91 6.87 4.45
N PHE A 292 -14.11 6.71 3.40
CA PHE A 292 -13.92 7.74 2.38
C PHE A 292 -14.20 7.22 0.95
N PRO A 293 -15.46 7.30 0.48
CA PRO A 293 -15.86 6.78 -0.83
C PRO A 293 -15.19 7.46 -2.03
N LEU A 294 -14.72 8.70 -1.86
CA LEU A 294 -14.06 9.47 -2.92
C LEU A 294 -12.56 9.12 -3.08
N ALA A 295 -12.01 8.22 -2.24
CA ALA A 295 -10.59 7.82 -2.33
C ALA A 295 -10.18 7.31 -3.73
N PRO A 296 -10.96 6.41 -4.37
CA PRO A 296 -10.61 5.92 -5.70
C PRO A 296 -10.54 7.02 -6.76
N LEU A 297 -11.36 8.07 -6.65
CA LEU A 297 -11.35 9.18 -7.60
C LEU A 297 -10.04 9.97 -7.51
N PHE A 298 -9.61 10.30 -6.30
CA PHE A 298 -8.34 10.99 -6.08
C PHE A 298 -7.15 10.12 -6.48
N ALA A 299 -7.19 8.82 -6.19
CA ALA A 299 -6.18 7.89 -6.64
C ALA A 299 -6.10 7.79 -8.17
N LEU A 300 -7.24 7.83 -8.88
CA LEU A 300 -7.27 7.83 -10.34
C LEU A 300 -6.66 9.10 -10.92
N LEU A 301 -6.97 10.27 -10.36
CA LEU A 301 -6.37 11.54 -10.79
C LEU A 301 -4.86 11.55 -10.57
N ASN A 302 -4.40 11.05 -9.42
CA ASN A 302 -2.98 10.90 -9.12
C ASN A 302 -2.32 9.97 -10.14
N ASN A 303 -2.88 8.78 -10.40
CA ASN A 303 -2.30 7.82 -11.35
C ASN A 303 -2.21 8.36 -12.79
N ILE A 304 -3.16 9.21 -13.22
CA ILE A 304 -3.12 9.86 -14.54
C ILE A 304 -1.97 10.86 -14.65
N ILE A 305 -1.70 11.61 -13.57
CA ILE A 305 -0.58 12.55 -13.53
C ILE A 305 0.74 11.75 -13.42
N GLU A 306 0.76 10.76 -12.55
CA GLU A 306 1.93 9.92 -12.23
C GLU A 306 2.50 9.25 -13.47
N ILE A 307 1.67 8.56 -14.25
CA ILE A 307 2.14 7.87 -15.46
C ILE A 307 2.83 8.81 -16.45
N ARG A 308 2.43 10.09 -16.50
CA ARG A 308 3.04 11.10 -17.38
C ARG A 308 4.32 11.68 -16.77
N LEU A 309 4.36 11.89 -15.46
CA LEU A 309 5.54 12.37 -14.75
C LEU A 309 6.64 11.32 -14.75
N ASP A 310 6.32 10.07 -14.44
CA ASP A 310 7.25 8.94 -14.53
C ASP A 310 7.82 8.80 -15.94
N ALA A 311 6.96 8.83 -16.97
CA ALA A 311 7.41 8.75 -18.36
C ALA A 311 8.38 9.90 -18.71
N LYS A 312 8.10 11.11 -18.23
CA LYS A 312 8.98 12.26 -18.43
C LYS A 312 10.30 12.11 -17.67
N LYS A 313 10.27 11.63 -16.42
CA LYS A 313 11.46 11.34 -15.61
C LYS A 313 12.37 10.34 -16.31
N PHE A 314 11.82 9.23 -16.80
CA PHE A 314 12.57 8.21 -17.54
C PHE A 314 13.15 8.72 -18.86
N VAL A 315 12.43 9.57 -19.59
CA VAL A 315 12.89 10.06 -20.90
C VAL A 315 13.87 11.23 -20.80
N THR A 316 13.76 12.08 -19.77
CA THR A 316 14.47 13.38 -19.75
C THR A 316 15.46 13.57 -18.60
N GLU A 317 15.33 12.85 -17.49
CA GLU A 317 16.08 13.16 -16.25
C GLU A 317 17.01 12.03 -15.80
N LEU A 318 16.70 10.78 -16.16
CA LEU A 318 17.46 9.60 -15.77
C LEU A 318 18.39 9.11 -16.88
N ARG A 319 19.50 8.50 -16.47
CA ARG A 319 20.32 7.67 -17.37
C ARG A 319 19.57 6.41 -17.76
N ARG A 320 19.80 5.94 -18.99
CA ARG A 320 19.20 4.71 -19.50
C ARG A 320 19.54 3.52 -18.57
N PRO A 321 18.55 2.82 -18.01
CA PRO A 321 18.80 1.63 -17.21
C PRO A 321 19.23 0.45 -18.08
N VAL A 322 19.92 -0.51 -17.48
CA VAL A 322 20.21 -1.80 -18.11
C VAL A 322 18.93 -2.62 -18.15
N ALA A 323 18.57 -3.13 -19.33
CA ALA A 323 17.36 -3.92 -19.51
C ALA A 323 17.53 -5.31 -18.88
N VAL A 324 16.87 -5.54 -17.75
CA VAL A 324 16.80 -6.84 -17.08
C VAL A 324 15.45 -7.49 -17.41
N ARG A 325 15.46 -8.76 -17.81
CA ARG A 325 14.23 -9.54 -18.06
C ARG A 325 13.68 -10.04 -16.73
N ALA A 326 12.40 -9.80 -16.47
CA ALA A 326 11.68 -10.29 -15.30
C ALA A 326 10.28 -10.77 -15.71
N LYS A 327 9.84 -11.91 -15.17
CA LYS A 327 8.56 -12.55 -15.49
C LYS A 327 7.37 -12.01 -14.69
N ASP A 328 7.64 -11.36 -13.57
CA ASP A 328 6.63 -10.90 -12.63
C ASP A 328 7.10 -9.66 -11.87
N ILE A 329 6.17 -9.05 -11.13
CA ILE A 329 6.47 -7.96 -10.20
C ILE A 329 7.13 -8.47 -8.91
N GLY A 330 7.40 -9.77 -8.78
CA GLY A 330 7.99 -10.38 -7.58
C GLY A 330 7.14 -10.26 -6.32
N ILE A 331 7.81 -9.97 -5.19
CA ILE A 331 7.22 -9.93 -3.84
C ILE A 331 6.04 -8.95 -3.69
N TRP A 332 5.96 -7.93 -4.55
CA TRP A 332 4.89 -6.93 -4.54
C TRP A 332 3.50 -7.55 -4.73
N TYR A 333 3.38 -8.62 -5.52
CA TYR A 333 2.11 -9.33 -5.68
C TYR A 333 1.61 -9.93 -4.36
N ASN A 334 2.52 -10.54 -3.59
CA ASN A 334 2.18 -11.11 -2.27
C ASN A 334 1.79 -10.02 -1.28
N ILE A 335 2.46 -8.86 -1.33
CA ILE A 335 2.12 -7.69 -0.51
C ILE A 335 0.72 -7.18 -0.86
N LEU A 336 0.41 -6.98 -2.15
CA LEU A 336 -0.91 -6.54 -2.60
C LEU A 336 -2.02 -7.51 -2.16
N ARG A 337 -1.79 -8.82 -2.27
CA ARG A 337 -2.72 -9.84 -1.81
C ARG A 337 -2.92 -9.80 -0.29
N GLY A 338 -1.84 -9.61 0.47
CA GLY A 338 -1.88 -9.45 1.93
C GLY A 338 -2.68 -8.21 2.36
N VAL A 339 -2.41 -7.06 1.75
CA VAL A 339 -3.14 -5.81 2.00
C VAL A 339 -4.61 -5.94 1.62
N GLY A 340 -4.93 -6.58 0.49
CA GLY A 340 -6.32 -6.83 0.06
C GLY A 340 -7.11 -7.68 1.07
N LYS A 341 -6.50 -8.73 1.62
CA LYS A 341 -7.13 -9.54 2.68
C LYS A 341 -7.30 -8.76 3.99
N LEU A 342 -6.29 -7.98 4.38
CA LEU A 342 -6.35 -7.12 5.56
C LEU A 342 -7.45 -6.05 5.41
N ALA A 343 -7.68 -5.53 4.21
CA ALA A 343 -8.69 -4.52 3.93
C ALA A 343 -10.10 -4.99 4.30
N VAL A 344 -10.44 -6.26 4.07
CA VAL A 344 -11.76 -6.80 4.45
C VAL A 344 -11.98 -6.69 5.96
N ILE A 345 -10.96 -7.08 6.74
CA ILE A 345 -11.01 -7.04 8.21
C ILE A 345 -11.12 -5.59 8.70
N ILE A 346 -10.23 -4.71 8.24
CA ILE A 346 -10.19 -3.31 8.67
C ILE A 346 -11.51 -2.58 8.33
N ASN A 347 -12.05 -2.76 7.13
CA ASN A 347 -13.33 -2.13 6.77
C ASN A 347 -14.49 -2.66 7.63
N ALA A 348 -14.50 -3.94 8.00
CA ALA A 348 -15.50 -4.49 8.92
C ALA A 348 -15.48 -3.78 10.29
N PHE A 349 -14.28 -3.57 10.84
CA PHE A 349 -14.09 -2.83 12.09
C PHE A 349 -14.44 -1.35 11.95
N VAL A 350 -14.07 -0.70 10.84
CA VAL A 350 -14.39 0.70 10.56
C VAL A 350 -15.91 0.91 10.49
N ILE A 351 -16.65 0.02 9.81
CA ILE A 351 -18.10 0.11 9.68
C ILE A 351 -18.80 -0.16 11.03
N SER A 352 -18.35 -1.16 11.79
CA SER A 352 -18.99 -1.53 13.05
C SER A 352 -18.69 -0.56 14.19
N PHE A 353 -17.42 -0.19 14.36
CA PHE A 353 -16.99 0.66 15.46
C PHE A 353 -17.07 2.13 15.05
N THR A 354 -16.37 2.57 14.02
CA THR A 354 -16.19 4.00 13.71
C THR A 354 -17.44 4.68 13.15
N SER A 355 -18.28 3.95 12.40
CA SER A 355 -19.52 4.48 11.85
C SER A 355 -20.69 4.40 12.86
N ASP A 356 -21.61 5.37 12.78
CA ASP A 356 -22.87 5.36 13.53
C ASP A 356 -23.94 4.42 12.89
N PHE A 357 -23.55 3.58 11.92
CA PHE A 357 -24.46 2.68 11.21
C PHE A 357 -25.13 1.65 12.13
N ILE A 358 -24.34 0.87 12.89
CA ILE A 358 -24.89 -0.19 13.76
C ILE A 358 -25.80 0.37 14.87
N PRO A 359 -25.43 1.43 15.62
CA PRO A 359 -26.32 2.05 16.59
C PRO A 359 -27.67 2.49 16.01
N ARG A 360 -27.68 3.06 14.80
CA ARG A 360 -28.91 3.48 14.12
C ARG A 360 -29.78 2.29 13.73
N LEU A 361 -29.15 1.22 13.27
CA LEU A 361 -29.85 -0.03 12.92
C LEU A 361 -30.51 -0.67 14.14
N VAL A 362 -29.77 -0.76 15.26
CA VAL A 362 -30.27 -1.30 16.53
C VAL A 362 -31.44 -0.45 17.05
N TYR A 363 -31.31 0.88 17.04
CA TYR A 363 -32.40 1.77 17.42
C TYR A 363 -33.65 1.56 16.58
N LEU A 364 -33.50 1.47 15.25
CA LEU A 364 -34.61 1.30 14.32
C LEU A 364 -35.39 -0.01 14.55
N TYR A 365 -34.69 -1.12 14.83
CA TYR A 365 -35.32 -2.44 14.96
C TYR A 365 -35.73 -2.82 16.39
N MET A 366 -35.06 -2.31 17.42
CA MET A 366 -35.33 -2.71 18.81
C MET A 366 -36.08 -1.63 19.62
N TYR A 367 -35.92 -0.35 19.30
CA TYR A 367 -36.39 0.75 20.15
C TYR A 367 -37.40 1.68 19.46
N SER A 368 -37.46 1.69 18.12
CA SER A 368 -38.40 2.55 17.39
C SER A 368 -39.75 1.88 17.23
N GLU A 369 -40.76 2.39 17.94
CA GLU A 369 -42.15 1.90 17.85
C GLU A 369 -42.74 2.08 16.43
N ASN A 370 -42.35 3.16 15.75
CA ASN A 370 -42.89 3.53 14.43
C ASN A 370 -41.98 3.15 13.25
N GLY A 371 -40.84 2.49 13.51
CA GLY A 371 -39.83 2.21 12.47
C GLY A 371 -39.21 3.48 11.85
N THR A 372 -39.21 4.60 12.59
CA THR A 372 -38.62 5.87 12.15
C THR A 372 -37.37 6.22 12.96
N MET A 373 -36.50 7.07 12.41
CA MET A 373 -35.30 7.57 13.11
C MET A 373 -35.58 8.73 14.07
N HIS A 374 -36.86 9.09 14.30
CA HIS A 374 -37.22 10.14 15.24
C HIS A 374 -36.84 9.73 16.66
N GLY A 375 -36.24 10.65 17.41
CA GLY A 375 -35.79 10.41 18.79
C GLY A 375 -34.39 9.78 18.93
N PHE A 376 -33.73 9.35 17.84
CA PHE A 376 -32.42 8.67 17.90
C PHE A 376 -31.36 9.43 18.70
N VAL A 377 -31.23 10.75 18.46
CA VAL A 377 -30.24 11.58 19.17
C VAL A 377 -30.56 11.67 20.66
N ASN A 378 -31.85 11.76 21.01
CA ASN A 378 -32.27 11.82 22.41
C ASN A 378 -32.03 10.49 23.14
N HIS A 379 -32.19 9.36 22.45
CA HIS A 379 -31.88 8.02 22.97
C HIS A 379 -30.37 7.76 23.12
N THR A 380 -29.56 8.28 22.19
CA THR A 380 -28.11 8.00 22.17
C THR A 380 -27.33 8.81 23.21
N LEU A 381 -27.90 9.92 23.70
CA LEU A 381 -27.25 10.80 24.66
C LEU A 381 -27.62 10.41 26.09
N SER A 382 -26.61 10.14 26.92
CA SER A 382 -26.79 9.96 28.36
C SER A 382 -26.80 11.32 29.08
N SER A 383 -27.53 11.37 30.19
CA SER A 383 -27.67 12.56 31.02
C SER A 383 -26.64 12.54 32.16
N PHE A 384 -26.03 13.68 32.44
CA PHE A 384 -25.05 13.88 33.51
C PHE A 384 -25.44 15.07 34.38
N ASN A 385 -25.41 14.89 35.70
CA ASN A 385 -25.68 15.98 36.63
C ASN A 385 -24.42 16.81 36.86
N VAL A 386 -24.51 18.14 36.68
CA VAL A 386 -23.37 19.06 36.79
C VAL A 386 -22.82 19.12 38.23
N SER A 387 -23.60 18.76 39.24
CA SER A 387 -23.11 18.67 40.63
C SER A 387 -22.03 17.61 40.85
N ASP A 388 -21.96 16.60 39.98
CA ASP A 388 -21.13 15.40 40.19
C ASP A 388 -19.73 15.53 39.58
N PHE A 389 -19.29 16.75 39.22
CA PHE A 389 -17.92 16.99 38.79
C PHE A 389 -16.93 16.87 39.96
N GLN A 390 -15.76 16.27 39.69
CA GLN A 390 -14.65 16.29 40.64
C GLN A 390 -14.11 17.72 40.80
N ASN A 391 -13.67 18.07 42.01
CA ASN A 391 -13.14 19.39 42.34
C ASN A 391 -12.06 19.82 41.34
N GLY A 392 -12.23 21.00 40.72
CA GLY A 392 -11.28 21.57 39.75
C GLY A 392 -11.42 21.06 38.31
N THR A 393 -12.38 20.18 38.01
CA THR A 393 -12.65 19.69 36.63
C THR A 393 -13.84 20.37 35.95
N ALA A 394 -14.57 21.22 36.69
CA ALA A 394 -15.67 22.02 36.16
C ALA A 394 -15.15 23.08 35.17
N PRO A 395 -15.97 23.49 34.18
CA PRO A 395 -15.58 24.55 33.25
C PRO A 395 -15.35 25.87 33.99
N ASN A 396 -14.18 26.49 33.78
CA ASN A 396 -13.79 27.75 34.44
C ASN A 396 -14.65 28.96 33.99
N ASP A 397 -15.02 29.00 32.71
CA ASP A 397 -15.86 30.03 32.11
C ASP A 397 -17.13 29.37 31.55
N PRO A 398 -18.22 29.22 32.33
CA PRO A 398 -19.49 28.77 31.77
C PRO A 398 -20.01 29.81 30.77
N LEU A 399 -20.42 29.36 29.59
CA LEU A 399 -21.05 30.23 28.60
C LEU A 399 -22.36 30.77 29.22
N GLU A 400 -22.50 32.10 29.32
CA GLU A 400 -23.72 32.73 29.83
C GLU A 400 -24.88 32.50 28.86
N LEU A 401 -25.57 31.36 29.02
CA LEU A 401 -26.75 30.99 28.24
C LEU A 401 -28.04 31.66 28.77
N GLY A 402 -27.94 32.48 29.82
CA GLY A 402 -29.07 33.15 30.47
C GLY A 402 -29.84 32.28 31.47
N TYR A 403 -29.39 31.05 31.75
CA TYR A 403 -29.96 30.13 32.74
C TYR A 403 -28.87 29.22 33.33
N GLU A 404 -29.09 28.71 34.54
CA GLU A 404 -28.20 27.73 35.17
C GLU A 404 -28.36 26.35 34.52
N VAL A 405 -27.25 25.77 34.07
CA VAL A 405 -27.23 24.43 33.45
C VAL A 405 -27.14 23.39 34.56
N GLN A 406 -28.23 22.66 34.80
CA GLN A 406 -28.25 21.57 35.79
C GLN A 406 -27.83 20.22 35.23
N ILE A 407 -28.17 19.92 33.98
CA ILE A 407 -27.91 18.62 33.33
C ILE A 407 -27.17 18.83 32.01
N CYS A 408 -26.07 18.11 31.84
CA CYS A 408 -25.31 18.03 30.60
C CYS A 408 -25.58 16.70 29.89
N ARG A 409 -25.46 16.68 28.56
CA ARG A 409 -25.61 15.47 27.75
C ARG A 409 -24.31 15.08 27.08
N TYR A 410 -23.98 13.80 27.10
CA TYR A 410 -22.78 13.26 26.47
C TYR A 410 -23.10 11.96 25.71
N LYS A 411 -22.26 11.64 24.72
CA LYS A 411 -22.45 10.46 23.86
C LYS A 411 -21.84 9.23 24.53
N ASP A 412 -22.63 8.55 25.34
CA ASP A 412 -22.30 7.23 25.91
C ASP A 412 -23.59 6.51 26.34
N TYR A 413 -23.56 5.17 26.41
CA TYR A 413 -24.71 4.34 26.78
C TYR A 413 -24.66 4.01 28.28
N ARG A 414 -25.08 4.97 29.11
CA ARG A 414 -25.06 4.87 30.57
C ARG A 414 -26.40 5.20 31.18
N GLU A 415 -26.66 4.59 32.32
CA GLU A 415 -27.87 4.83 33.09
C GLU A 415 -27.94 6.27 33.60
N PRO A 416 -29.14 6.87 33.68
CA PRO A 416 -29.31 8.24 34.09
C PRO A 416 -29.04 8.44 35.59
N PRO A 417 -28.79 9.69 36.04
CA PRO A 417 -28.40 9.97 37.42
C PRO A 417 -29.48 9.69 38.47
N TRP A 418 -30.75 9.60 38.06
CA TRP A 418 -31.89 9.29 38.94
C TRP A 418 -32.19 7.80 39.07
N SER A 419 -31.43 6.93 38.39
CA SER A 419 -31.55 5.47 38.53
C SER A 419 -30.79 4.96 39.78
N GLU A 420 -31.15 3.77 40.27
CA GLU A 420 -30.45 3.14 41.42
C GLU A 420 -28.95 2.92 41.13
N HIS A 421 -28.61 2.58 39.87
CA HIS A 421 -27.23 2.35 39.41
C HIS A 421 -26.71 3.56 38.61
N LYS A 422 -26.52 4.69 39.28
CA LYS A 422 -26.09 5.95 38.65
C LYS A 422 -24.83 5.78 37.78
N TYR A 423 -24.93 6.20 36.51
CA TYR A 423 -23.84 6.26 35.54
C TYR A 423 -23.15 4.92 35.21
N ASP A 424 -23.73 3.79 35.60
CA ASP A 424 -23.22 2.49 35.22
C ASP A 424 -23.52 2.21 33.73
N ILE A 425 -22.83 1.23 33.15
CA ILE A 425 -23.01 0.84 31.76
C ILE A 425 -24.41 0.24 31.59
N SER A 426 -25.21 0.83 30.70
CA SER A 426 -26.59 0.38 30.47
C SER A 426 -26.63 -0.93 29.65
N LYS A 427 -27.78 -1.62 29.68
CA LYS A 427 -28.04 -2.80 28.84
C LYS A 427 -27.93 -2.48 27.34
N ASP A 428 -28.27 -1.25 26.96
CA ASP A 428 -28.20 -0.76 25.58
C ASP A 428 -26.76 -0.78 25.04
N PHE A 429 -25.77 -0.50 25.89
CA PHE A 429 -24.35 -0.58 25.53
C PHE A 429 -23.99 -1.99 25.06
N TRP A 430 -24.39 -3.00 25.84
CA TRP A 430 -24.11 -4.41 25.56
C TRP A 430 -24.85 -4.91 24.34
N ALA A 431 -26.10 -4.50 24.14
CA ALA A 431 -26.88 -4.81 22.94
C ALA A 431 -26.20 -4.25 21.68
N VAL A 432 -25.79 -2.99 21.70
CA VAL A 432 -25.08 -2.35 20.58
C VAL A 432 -23.70 -3.01 20.36
N LEU A 433 -22.97 -3.35 21.42
CA LEU A 433 -21.67 -4.02 21.31
C LEU A 433 -21.80 -5.42 20.71
N ALA A 434 -22.79 -6.20 21.15
CA ALA A 434 -23.08 -7.53 20.60
C ALA A 434 -23.44 -7.43 19.11
N ALA A 435 -24.29 -6.48 18.72
CA ALA A 435 -24.64 -6.23 17.32
C ALA A 435 -23.42 -5.83 16.48
N ARG A 436 -22.49 -5.02 17.03
CA ARG A 436 -21.22 -4.67 16.35
C ARG A 436 -20.35 -5.89 16.08
N LEU A 437 -20.14 -6.74 17.08
CA LEU A 437 -19.31 -7.94 16.94
C LEU A 437 -19.96 -8.97 15.99
N ALA A 438 -21.28 -9.17 16.10
CA ALA A 438 -22.03 -10.03 15.19
C ALA A 438 -21.90 -9.55 13.73
N PHE A 439 -22.02 -8.24 13.50
CA PHE A 439 -21.83 -7.67 12.17
C PHE A 439 -20.42 -7.93 11.62
N VAL A 440 -19.36 -7.75 12.43
CA VAL A 440 -17.98 -8.03 11.98
C VAL A 440 -17.83 -9.48 11.54
N ILE A 441 -18.33 -10.43 12.33
CA ILE A 441 -18.23 -11.86 12.01
C ILE A 441 -18.96 -12.18 10.70
N VAL A 442 -20.21 -11.73 10.56
CA VAL A 442 -21.02 -11.99 9.35
C VAL A 442 -20.40 -11.33 8.12
N PHE A 443 -20.03 -10.06 8.24
CA PHE A 443 -19.45 -9.28 7.14
C PHE A 443 -18.12 -9.86 6.68
N GLN A 444 -17.23 -10.18 7.61
CA GLN A 444 -15.92 -10.74 7.30
C GLN A 444 -16.05 -12.09 6.58
N ASN A 445 -16.84 -13.03 7.11
CA ASN A 445 -17.03 -14.34 6.48
C ASN A 445 -17.67 -14.22 5.09
N LEU A 446 -18.70 -13.39 4.95
CA LEU A 446 -19.40 -13.20 3.67
C LEU A 446 -18.50 -12.60 2.60
N VAL A 447 -17.74 -11.54 2.92
CA VAL A 447 -16.88 -10.87 1.95
C VAL A 447 -15.66 -11.72 1.61
N MET A 448 -15.04 -12.41 2.58
CA MET A 448 -13.94 -13.34 2.29
C MET A 448 -14.40 -14.49 1.38
N PHE A 449 -15.58 -15.06 1.65
CA PHE A 449 -16.16 -16.09 0.79
C PHE A 449 -16.42 -15.56 -0.63
N MET A 450 -16.95 -14.35 -0.76
CA MET A 450 -17.15 -13.72 -2.07
C MET A 450 -15.83 -13.46 -2.81
N SER A 451 -14.77 -13.04 -2.11
CA SER A 451 -13.45 -12.87 -2.71
C SER A 451 -12.86 -14.20 -3.21
N ASP A 452 -12.91 -15.26 -2.39
CA ASP A 452 -12.44 -16.58 -2.80
C ASP A 452 -13.31 -17.18 -3.93
N PHE A 453 -14.61 -16.85 -3.96
CA PHE A 453 -15.50 -17.22 -5.06
C PHE A 453 -15.13 -16.53 -6.38
N VAL A 454 -14.75 -15.24 -6.33
CA VAL A 454 -14.24 -14.52 -7.51
C VAL A 454 -12.96 -15.16 -8.03
N ASP A 455 -12.03 -15.51 -7.13
CA ASP A 455 -10.79 -16.20 -7.47
C ASP A 455 -11.08 -17.59 -8.09
N TRP A 456 -12.15 -18.27 -7.67
CA TRP A 456 -12.57 -19.56 -8.25
C TRP A 456 -13.23 -19.41 -9.63
N VAL A 457 -14.05 -18.38 -9.84
CA VAL A 457 -14.79 -18.17 -11.11
C VAL A 457 -13.86 -17.69 -12.22
N ILE A 458 -12.86 -16.86 -11.91
CA ILE A 458 -11.98 -16.27 -12.91
C ILE A 458 -10.74 -17.16 -13.09
N PRO A 459 -10.56 -17.84 -14.24
CA PRO A 459 -9.37 -18.65 -14.45
C PRO A 459 -8.12 -17.76 -14.58
N ASP A 460 -7.04 -18.17 -13.88
CA ASP A 460 -5.75 -17.47 -13.87
C ASP A 460 -5.15 -17.30 -15.29
N ILE A 461 -5.31 -18.32 -16.15
CA ILE A 461 -4.77 -18.33 -17.51
C ILE A 461 -5.89 -18.03 -18.52
N PRO A 462 -5.77 -16.98 -19.35
CA PRO A 462 -6.75 -16.69 -20.38
C PRO A 462 -6.79 -17.79 -21.45
N LYS A 463 -8.00 -18.20 -21.86
CA LYS A 463 -8.22 -19.29 -22.83
C LYS A 463 -7.49 -19.08 -24.16
N ASP A 464 -7.49 -17.87 -24.71
CA ASP A 464 -6.82 -17.55 -25.98
C ASP A 464 -5.33 -17.92 -25.94
N ILE A 465 -4.65 -17.58 -24.83
CA ILE A 465 -3.21 -17.85 -24.67
C ILE A 465 -2.95 -19.33 -24.40
N SER A 466 -3.81 -19.99 -23.62
CA SER A 466 -3.70 -21.43 -23.40
C SER A 466 -3.83 -22.21 -24.72
N GLN A 467 -4.78 -21.84 -25.57
CA GLN A 467 -4.96 -22.43 -26.91
C GLN A 467 -3.78 -22.13 -27.83
N GLN A 468 -3.28 -20.89 -27.82
CA GLN A 468 -2.14 -20.47 -28.61
C GLN A 468 -0.86 -21.23 -28.22
N ILE A 469 -0.54 -21.32 -26.93
CA ILE A 469 0.59 -22.10 -26.40
C ILE A 469 0.42 -23.58 -26.76
N HIS A 470 -0.79 -24.13 -26.66
CA HIS A 470 -1.03 -25.51 -27.05
C HIS A 470 -0.80 -25.74 -28.54
N LYS A 471 -1.30 -24.84 -29.40
CA LYS A 471 -1.10 -24.89 -30.85
C LYS A 471 0.38 -24.80 -31.23
N GLU A 472 1.13 -23.90 -30.61
CA GLU A 472 2.58 -23.76 -30.82
C GLU A 472 3.33 -25.01 -30.37
N LYS A 473 2.96 -25.60 -29.23
CA LYS A 473 3.55 -26.87 -28.79
C LYS A 473 3.28 -28.01 -29.77
N VAL A 474 2.06 -28.13 -30.29
CA VAL A 474 1.71 -29.15 -31.29
C VAL A 474 2.50 -28.94 -32.57
N LEU A 475 2.56 -27.71 -33.09
CA LEU A 475 3.33 -27.37 -34.30
C LEU A 475 4.83 -27.59 -34.10
N MET A 476 5.37 -27.24 -32.93
CA MET A 476 6.78 -27.47 -32.60
C MET A 476 7.12 -28.96 -32.56
N VAL A 477 6.27 -29.78 -31.94
CA VAL A 477 6.45 -31.24 -31.92
C VAL A 477 6.34 -31.83 -33.33
N GLU A 478 5.37 -31.38 -34.15
CA GLU A 478 5.23 -31.84 -35.53
C GLU A 478 6.45 -31.50 -36.39
N LEU A 479 6.96 -30.27 -36.28
CA LEU A 479 8.19 -29.84 -36.97
C LEU A 479 9.41 -30.65 -36.51
N PHE A 480 9.54 -30.87 -35.20
CA PHE A 480 10.61 -31.67 -34.62
C PHE A 480 10.60 -33.12 -35.14
N MET A 481 9.44 -33.77 -35.13
CA MET A 481 9.27 -35.14 -35.65
C MET A 481 9.58 -35.23 -37.15
N ARG A 482 9.17 -34.23 -37.93
CA ARG A 482 9.47 -34.17 -39.37
C ARG A 482 10.96 -33.98 -39.65
N GLU A 483 11.65 -33.18 -38.84
CA GLU A 483 13.10 -32.99 -38.96
C GLU A 483 13.87 -34.27 -38.58
N GLU A 484 13.47 -34.97 -37.51
CA GLU A 484 14.06 -36.26 -37.16
C GLU A 484 13.84 -37.33 -38.24
N GLN A 485 12.63 -37.43 -38.79
CA GLN A 485 12.34 -38.33 -39.91
C GLN A 485 13.21 -38.02 -41.12
N GLY A 486 13.41 -36.74 -41.46
CA GLY A 486 14.31 -36.32 -42.53
C GLY A 486 15.77 -36.72 -42.28
N LYS A 487 16.25 -36.58 -41.03
CA LYS A 487 17.60 -37.02 -40.63
C LYS A 487 17.75 -38.54 -40.70
N GLN A 488 16.73 -39.30 -40.29
CA GLN A 488 16.71 -40.76 -40.42
C GLN A 488 16.75 -41.22 -41.87
N GLN A 489 15.93 -40.63 -42.75
CA GLN A 489 15.95 -40.95 -44.18
C GLN A 489 17.31 -40.64 -44.82
N LEU A 490 17.95 -39.54 -44.42
CA LEU A 490 19.33 -39.22 -44.85
C LEU A 490 20.34 -40.26 -44.37
N LEU A 491 20.27 -40.67 -43.10
CA LEU A 491 21.13 -41.73 -42.55
C LEU A 491 20.93 -43.06 -43.28
N ASP A 492 19.69 -43.46 -43.53
CA ASP A 492 19.38 -44.67 -44.29
C ASP A 492 19.93 -44.59 -45.72
N THR A 493 19.78 -43.44 -46.38
CA THR A 493 20.35 -43.21 -47.73
C THR A 493 21.88 -43.26 -47.73
N TRP A 494 22.53 -42.75 -46.68
CA TRP A 494 23.99 -42.83 -46.52
C TRP A 494 24.45 -44.26 -46.26
N MET A 495 23.78 -44.98 -45.34
CA MET A 495 24.03 -46.38 -45.06
C MET A 495 23.85 -47.25 -46.31
N GLU A 496 22.83 -46.98 -47.13
CA GLU A 496 22.61 -47.67 -48.39
C GLU A 496 23.69 -47.37 -49.44
N LYS A 497 24.21 -46.12 -49.46
CA LYS A 497 25.31 -45.72 -50.35
C LYS A 497 26.64 -46.36 -49.94
N ASP A 498 26.91 -46.50 -48.64
CA ASP A 498 28.09 -47.22 -48.14
C ASP A 498 27.94 -48.73 -48.36
N ARG A 499 26.74 -49.30 -48.17
CA ARG A 499 26.49 -50.71 -48.48
C ARG A 499 26.69 -51.04 -49.96
N LYS A 500 26.41 -50.09 -50.87
CA LYS A 500 26.70 -50.21 -52.31
C LYS A 500 28.18 -50.02 -52.66
N LYS A 501 29.00 -49.42 -51.79
CA LYS A 501 30.46 -49.38 -51.96
C LYS A 501 31.14 -50.68 -51.51
N ASP A 502 30.52 -51.40 -50.57
CA ASP A 502 31.05 -52.65 -50.01
C ASP A 502 30.55 -53.93 -50.73
N GLU A 503 29.74 -53.82 -51.79
CA GLU A 503 29.40 -54.97 -52.64
C GLU A 503 30.62 -55.40 -53.47
N PRO A 504 31.08 -56.65 -53.38
CA PRO A 504 32.18 -57.14 -54.21
C PRO A 504 31.67 -57.29 -55.66
N CYS A 505 32.36 -56.66 -56.61
CA CYS A 505 32.13 -56.84 -58.04
C CYS A 505 32.14 -58.35 -58.40
N ASN A 506 30.95 -58.93 -58.61
CA ASN A 506 30.84 -60.27 -59.14
C ASN A 506 31.15 -60.25 -60.64
N ASN A 507 32.35 -60.73 -60.98
CA ASN A 507 32.81 -60.97 -62.34
C ASN A 507 31.98 -62.04 -63.05
N HIS A 508 30.93 -61.64 -63.77
CA HIS A 508 30.43 -62.38 -64.95
C HIS A 508 29.70 -61.45 -65.95
N ASN A 509 30.42 -60.45 -66.48
CA ASN A 509 30.43 -60.05 -67.90
C ASN A 509 31.31 -58.79 -68.09
N PRO A 510 32.01 -58.62 -69.24
CA PRO A 510 32.96 -57.54 -69.41
C PRO A 510 32.22 -56.29 -69.88
N LYS A 511 32.08 -55.28 -69.02
CA LYS A 511 31.94 -53.88 -69.46
C LYS A 511 32.14 -52.90 -68.29
N ALA A 512 33.27 -52.20 -68.39
CA ALA A 512 33.58 -50.89 -67.83
C ALA A 512 33.51 -50.72 -66.30
N CYS A 513 34.68 -50.77 -65.65
CA CYS A 513 34.93 -49.97 -64.45
C CYS A 513 34.92 -48.48 -64.83
N PRO A 514 34.22 -47.60 -64.08
CA PRO A 514 34.56 -46.19 -64.05
C PRO A 514 35.61 -45.94 -62.95
N ASP A 515 36.48 -44.99 -63.25
CA ASP A 515 37.67 -44.61 -62.51
C ASP A 515 37.44 -44.16 -61.07
N SER A 516 38.49 -44.38 -60.29
CA SER A 516 38.81 -43.81 -58.97
C SER A 516 38.35 -42.35 -58.79
N PRO A 517 37.81 -41.97 -57.62
CA PRO A 517 37.61 -40.55 -57.34
C PRO A 517 38.95 -39.88 -57.04
N GLU A 518 39.28 -38.87 -57.84
CA GLU A 518 40.30 -37.87 -57.56
C GLU A 518 40.09 -37.25 -56.18
N TYR A 519 41.16 -37.22 -55.39
CA TYR A 519 41.33 -36.29 -54.28
C TYR A 519 41.31 -34.85 -54.81
N PRO A 520 40.48 -33.94 -54.29
CA PRO A 520 40.78 -32.52 -54.40
C PRO A 520 41.74 -32.16 -53.27
N GLY A 521 43.03 -32.09 -53.60
CA GLY A 521 44.01 -31.38 -52.81
C GLY A 521 43.89 -29.87 -53.02
N GLY A 522 43.77 -29.13 -51.91
CA GLY A 522 44.31 -27.79 -51.74
C GLY A 522 43.41 -26.60 -52.09
N ALA A 523 43.07 -25.79 -51.09
CA ALA A 523 43.75 -24.51 -50.79
C ALA A 523 42.77 -23.49 -50.18
N LEU A 524 43.19 -22.96 -49.01
CA LEU A 524 42.77 -21.74 -48.30
C LEU A 524 41.37 -21.70 -47.67
#